data_AF-A0A9D8KZ90-F1
#
_entry.id   AF-A0A9D8KZ90-F1
#
_cell.length_a   1.000
_cell.length_b   1.000
_cell.length_c   1.000
_cell.angle_alpha   90.00
_cell.angle_beta   90.00
_cell.angle_gamma   90.00
#
_symmetry.space_group_name_H-M   'P 1'
#
loop_
_entity.id
_entity.type
_entity.pdbx_description
1 polymer ?
#
loop_
_entity_poly.entity_id
_entity_poly.type
_entity_poly.pdbx_seq_one_letter_code
_entity_poly.pdbx_strand_id
1 'polypeptide(L)'
;VASFEGLERHGLLPALFPESAAALKSNRSGALRRFVVEGLRSTDERVANDEPVSPAFLFALLLWPAFCRTLIALQRQGLAPEEAQRRAADRVTLHQLTTIALPRRFSLPMQEIWLLQSRFGSRQRKRVFRTLTHPRFRAAFDFLVLRQAASSEHAADIAFWREAQQQSGRELESALDSLHAEGVTEEGAAPRRRRRRRRSSSAAAGE
;
A
#
# COMPACT_ATOMS: atom_id res chain seq x y z
N VAL A 1 -5.62 -17.57 -13.21
CA VAL A 1 -5.49 -18.49 -12.04
C VAL A 1 -4.82 -19.80 -12.40
N ALA A 2 -5.36 -20.58 -13.35
CA ALA A 2 -4.88 -21.93 -13.67
C ALA A 2 -3.36 -22.01 -13.91
N SER A 3 -2.78 -21.02 -14.60
CA SER A 3 -1.33 -20.96 -14.85
C SER A 3 -0.50 -20.84 -13.55
N PHE A 4 -0.94 -20.03 -12.59
CA PHE A 4 -0.25 -19.88 -11.30
C PHE A 4 -0.30 -21.17 -10.49
N GLU A 5 -1.45 -21.83 -10.44
CA GLU A 5 -1.59 -23.13 -9.77
C GLU A 5 -0.78 -24.23 -10.48
N GLY A 6 -0.66 -24.15 -11.80
CA GLY A 6 0.29 -24.97 -12.57
C GLY A 6 1.73 -24.73 -12.13
N LEU A 7 2.17 -23.47 -12.04
CA LEU A 7 3.52 -23.13 -11.56
C LEU A 7 3.80 -23.66 -10.15
N GLU A 8 2.80 -23.61 -9.25
CA GLU A 8 2.92 -24.20 -7.90
C GLU A 8 3.04 -25.72 -7.97
N ARG A 9 2.12 -26.40 -8.68
CA ARG A 9 2.08 -27.88 -8.78
C ARG A 9 3.35 -28.48 -9.39
N HIS A 10 3.94 -27.80 -10.38
CA HIS A 10 5.14 -28.26 -11.07
C HIS A 10 6.44 -27.74 -10.46
N GLY A 11 6.39 -27.02 -9.33
CA GLY A 11 7.60 -26.50 -8.68
C GLY A 11 8.34 -25.44 -9.49
N LEU A 12 7.65 -24.76 -10.41
CA LEU A 12 8.22 -23.72 -11.27
C LEU A 12 8.13 -22.32 -10.64
N LEU A 13 7.22 -22.12 -9.68
CA LEU A 13 7.08 -20.83 -9.00
C LEU A 13 8.39 -20.38 -8.31
N PRO A 14 9.15 -21.23 -7.59
CA PRO A 14 10.44 -20.84 -7.02
C PRO A 14 11.50 -20.48 -8.07
N ALA A 15 11.42 -21.04 -9.28
CA ALA A 15 12.37 -20.74 -10.35
C ALA A 15 12.12 -19.35 -10.97
N LEU A 16 10.85 -18.92 -11.03
CA LEU A 16 10.46 -17.63 -11.61
C LEU A 16 10.38 -16.50 -10.57
N PHE A 17 9.85 -16.81 -9.39
CA PHE A 17 9.57 -15.85 -8.31
C PHE A 17 10.06 -16.39 -6.95
N PRO A 18 11.39 -16.55 -6.77
CA PRO A 18 11.96 -17.26 -5.62
C PRO A 18 11.54 -16.68 -4.27
N GLU A 19 11.59 -15.35 -4.12
CA GLU A 19 11.23 -14.68 -2.86
C GLU A 19 9.73 -14.78 -2.55
N SER A 20 8.88 -14.71 -3.58
CA SER A 20 7.43 -14.88 -3.40
C SER A 20 7.10 -16.31 -3.05
N ALA A 21 7.73 -17.30 -3.68
CA ALA A 21 7.54 -18.71 -3.36
C ALA A 21 7.95 -19.00 -1.90
N ALA A 22 9.10 -18.46 -1.46
CA ALA A 22 9.54 -18.57 -0.07
C ALA A 22 8.55 -17.90 0.90
N ALA A 23 8.05 -16.71 0.56
CA ALA A 23 7.07 -16.00 1.36
C ALA A 23 5.75 -16.78 1.49
N LEU A 24 5.21 -17.30 0.38
CA LEU A 24 3.99 -18.11 0.36
C LEU A 24 4.14 -19.38 1.21
N LYS A 25 5.27 -20.10 1.08
CA LYS A 25 5.56 -21.29 1.90
C LYS A 25 5.61 -20.98 3.40
N SER A 26 6.13 -19.81 3.78
CA SER A 26 6.21 -19.39 5.18
C SER A 26 4.90 -18.85 5.76
N ASN A 27 3.91 -18.53 4.91
CA ASN A 27 2.65 -17.93 5.30
C ASN A 27 1.60 -18.99 5.69
N ARG A 28 1.66 -19.46 6.93
CA ARG A 28 0.77 -20.52 7.45
C ARG A 28 -0.73 -20.22 7.33
N SER A 29 -1.14 -18.95 7.35
CA SER A 29 -2.55 -18.57 7.22
C SER A 29 -3.10 -18.71 5.80
N GLY A 30 -2.24 -18.87 4.79
CA GLY A 30 -2.61 -18.90 3.38
C GLY A 30 -3.16 -17.57 2.84
N ALA A 31 -3.15 -16.50 3.65
CA ALA A 31 -3.74 -15.21 3.30
C ALA A 31 -3.05 -14.59 2.08
N LEU A 32 -1.71 -14.70 1.99
CA LEU A 32 -0.96 -14.19 0.85
C LEU A 32 -1.27 -14.99 -0.43
N ARG A 33 -1.49 -16.30 -0.32
CA ARG A 33 -1.90 -17.12 -1.48
C ARG A 33 -3.30 -16.73 -1.93
N ARG A 34 -4.26 -16.58 -1.01
CA ARG A 34 -5.63 -16.13 -1.33
C ARG A 34 -5.62 -14.78 -2.04
N PHE A 35 -4.83 -13.82 -1.55
CA PHE A 35 -4.65 -12.53 -2.21
C PHE A 35 -4.18 -12.66 -3.67
N VAL A 36 -3.11 -13.44 -3.91
CA VAL A 36 -2.57 -13.63 -5.27
C VAL A 36 -3.60 -14.32 -6.17
N VAL A 37 -4.24 -15.38 -5.69
CA VAL A 37 -5.28 -16.10 -6.45
C VAL A 37 -6.45 -15.19 -6.79
N GLU A 38 -6.92 -14.37 -5.86
CA GLU A 38 -8.02 -13.43 -6.09
C GLU A 38 -7.65 -12.34 -7.11
N GLY A 39 -6.45 -11.77 -6.99
CA GLY A 39 -5.96 -10.79 -7.96
C GLY A 39 -5.80 -11.39 -9.37
N LEU A 40 -5.35 -12.64 -9.46
CA LEU A 40 -5.25 -13.36 -10.73
C LEU A 40 -6.63 -13.76 -11.29
N ARG A 41 -7.61 -14.04 -10.45
CA ARG A 41 -9.00 -14.29 -10.88
C ARG A 41 -9.59 -13.03 -11.51
N SER A 42 -9.48 -11.89 -10.82
CA SER A 42 -9.90 -10.60 -11.39
C SER A 42 -9.14 -10.28 -12.68
N THR A 43 -7.85 -10.63 -12.78
CA THR A 43 -7.09 -10.46 -14.02
C THR A 43 -7.63 -11.35 -15.16
N ASP A 44 -7.94 -12.61 -14.89
CA ASP A 44 -8.54 -13.52 -15.88
C ASP A 44 -9.87 -12.97 -16.38
N GLU A 45 -10.74 -12.47 -15.49
CA GLU A 45 -12.04 -11.88 -15.84
C GLU A 45 -11.88 -10.67 -16.77
N ARG A 46 -10.90 -9.80 -16.50
CA ARG A 46 -10.62 -8.64 -17.35
C ARG A 46 -10.17 -9.06 -18.74
N VAL A 47 -9.30 -10.05 -18.85
CA VAL A 47 -8.88 -10.59 -20.15
C VAL A 47 -10.06 -11.19 -20.90
N ALA A 48 -10.93 -11.95 -20.21
CA ALA A 48 -12.12 -12.56 -20.82
C ALA A 48 -13.12 -11.51 -21.34
N ASN A 49 -13.14 -10.32 -20.75
CA ASN A 49 -13.97 -9.19 -21.14
C ASN A 49 -13.27 -8.20 -22.10
N ASP A 50 -12.13 -8.57 -22.70
CA ASP A 50 -11.30 -7.71 -23.56
C ASP A 50 -10.87 -6.38 -22.91
N GLU A 51 -10.77 -6.35 -21.58
CA GLU A 51 -10.30 -5.20 -20.84
C GLU A 51 -8.77 -5.17 -20.74
N PRO A 52 -8.15 -3.97 -20.77
CA PRO A 52 -6.71 -3.84 -20.69
C PRO A 52 -6.19 -4.21 -19.29
N VAL A 53 -5.22 -5.12 -19.25
CA VAL A 53 -4.49 -5.50 -18.02
C VAL A 53 -3.14 -4.76 -17.96
N SER A 54 -2.78 -4.25 -16.78
CA SER A 54 -1.50 -3.59 -16.56
C SER A 54 -0.41 -4.59 -16.17
N PRO A 55 0.73 -4.67 -16.91
CA PRO A 55 1.85 -5.52 -16.51
C PRO A 55 2.42 -5.14 -15.13
N ALA A 56 2.46 -3.85 -14.80
CA ALA A 56 2.94 -3.39 -13.50
C ALA A 56 2.05 -3.87 -12.35
N PHE A 57 0.72 -3.91 -12.56
CA PHE A 57 -0.21 -4.44 -11.58
C PHE A 57 -0.05 -5.95 -11.38
N LEU A 58 0.14 -6.70 -12.48
CA LEU A 58 0.40 -8.15 -12.39
C LEU A 58 1.69 -8.45 -11.61
N PHE A 59 2.78 -7.72 -11.87
CA PHE A 59 3.99 -7.86 -11.05
C PHE A 59 3.75 -7.44 -9.59
N ALA A 60 2.96 -6.39 -9.35
CA ALA A 60 2.62 -5.97 -8.00
C ALA A 60 1.89 -7.08 -7.22
N LEU A 61 1.00 -7.83 -7.87
CA LEU A 61 0.31 -8.99 -7.29
C LEU A 61 1.29 -10.13 -6.98
N LEU A 62 2.05 -10.57 -7.99
CA LEU A 62 2.91 -11.75 -7.89
C LEU A 62 4.07 -11.55 -6.90
N LEU A 63 4.56 -10.31 -6.74
CA LEU A 63 5.66 -9.97 -5.84
C LEU A 63 5.21 -9.45 -4.48
N TRP A 64 3.90 -9.27 -4.27
CA TRP A 64 3.35 -8.84 -2.98
C TRP A 64 3.78 -9.73 -1.80
N PRO A 65 3.77 -11.08 -1.91
CA PRO A 65 4.21 -11.93 -0.80
C PRO A 65 5.66 -11.65 -0.39
N ALA A 66 6.56 -11.49 -1.36
CA ALA A 66 7.96 -11.14 -1.13
C ALA A 66 8.10 -9.77 -0.45
N PHE A 67 7.31 -8.78 -0.89
CA PHE A 67 7.26 -7.45 -0.30
C PHE A 67 6.83 -7.52 1.17
N CYS A 68 5.73 -8.20 1.50
CA CYS A 68 5.25 -8.33 2.88
C CYS A 68 6.29 -8.99 3.79
N ARG A 69 6.90 -10.10 3.34
CA ARG A 69 7.94 -10.81 4.12
C ARG A 69 9.15 -9.91 4.38
N THR A 70 9.61 -9.18 3.36
CA THR A 70 10.76 -8.27 3.47
C THR A 70 10.45 -7.07 4.36
N LEU A 71 9.25 -6.49 4.22
CA LEU A 71 8.79 -5.37 5.04
C LEU A 71 8.75 -5.74 6.53
N ILE A 72 8.15 -6.87 6.87
CA ILE A 72 8.08 -7.36 8.26
C ILE A 72 9.48 -7.58 8.83
N ALA A 73 10.40 -8.14 8.04
CA ALA A 73 11.79 -8.34 8.46
C ALA A 73 12.49 -7.01 8.75
N LEU A 74 12.35 -6.01 7.89
CA LEU A 74 12.94 -4.68 8.06
C LEU A 74 12.34 -3.92 9.25
N GLN A 75 11.02 -4.03 9.47
CA GLN A 75 10.37 -3.42 10.64
C GLN A 75 10.85 -4.05 11.94
N ARG A 76 11.07 -5.36 11.98
CA ARG A 76 11.65 -6.06 13.14
C ARG A 76 13.09 -5.64 13.44
N GLN A 77 13.81 -5.13 12.45
CA GLN A 77 15.14 -4.54 12.62
C GLN A 77 15.09 -3.09 13.14
N GLY A 78 13.90 -2.55 13.43
CA GLY A 78 13.72 -1.21 14.01
C GLY A 78 13.74 -0.08 12.97
N LEU A 79 13.68 -0.37 11.67
CA LEU A 79 13.59 0.67 10.66
C LEU A 79 12.25 1.42 10.76
N ALA A 80 12.30 2.73 10.55
CA ALA A 80 11.10 3.56 10.49
C ALA A 80 10.14 3.05 9.39
N PRO A 81 8.80 3.08 9.61
CA PRO A 81 7.84 2.43 8.71
C PRO A 81 7.93 2.88 7.24
N GLU A 82 8.07 4.18 6.97
CA GLU A 82 8.17 4.69 5.60
C GLU A 82 9.47 4.25 4.92
N GLU A 83 10.58 4.22 5.67
CA GLU A 83 11.88 3.77 5.17
C GLU A 83 11.89 2.27 4.91
N ALA A 84 11.30 1.48 5.82
CA ALA A 84 11.16 0.04 5.66
C ALA A 84 10.36 -0.32 4.41
N GLN A 85 9.30 0.45 4.08
CA GLN A 85 8.50 0.25 2.87
C GLN A 85 9.29 0.50 1.59
N ARG A 86 10.02 1.62 1.52
CA ARG A 86 10.87 1.95 0.36
C ARG A 86 11.94 0.89 0.16
N ARG A 87 12.68 0.54 1.22
CA ARG A 87 13.71 -0.51 1.16
C ARG A 87 13.17 -1.88 0.80
N ALA A 88 11.98 -2.25 1.29
CA ALA A 88 11.36 -3.52 0.92
C ALA A 88 11.01 -3.54 -0.58
N ALA A 89 10.44 -2.46 -1.10
CA ALA A 89 10.09 -2.33 -2.51
C ALA A 89 11.33 -2.44 -3.41
N ASP A 90 12.40 -1.73 -3.05
CA ASP A 90 13.68 -1.76 -3.78
C ASP A 90 14.31 -3.15 -3.74
N ARG A 91 14.43 -3.75 -2.55
CA ARG A 91 15.10 -5.05 -2.37
C ARG A 91 14.39 -6.16 -3.14
N VAL A 92 13.06 -6.23 -3.06
CA VAL A 92 12.28 -7.23 -3.80
C VAL A 92 12.42 -7.04 -5.31
N THR A 93 12.41 -5.79 -5.77
CA THR A 93 12.59 -5.48 -7.19
C THR A 93 13.98 -5.89 -7.69
N LEU A 94 15.03 -5.56 -6.93
CA LEU A 94 16.42 -5.89 -7.28
C LEU A 94 16.67 -7.40 -7.27
N HIS A 95 16.14 -8.12 -6.28
CA HIS A 95 16.23 -9.58 -6.26
C HIS A 95 15.45 -10.20 -7.42
N GLN A 96 14.27 -9.68 -7.78
CA GLN A 96 13.53 -10.24 -8.92
C GLN A 96 14.26 -10.04 -10.26
N LEU A 97 14.99 -8.93 -10.40
CA LEU A 97 15.78 -8.62 -11.60
C LEU A 97 16.89 -9.64 -11.88
N THR A 98 17.35 -10.42 -10.89
CA THR A 98 18.35 -11.48 -11.11
C THR A 98 17.75 -12.70 -11.81
N THR A 99 16.42 -12.82 -11.84
CA THR A 99 15.70 -13.98 -12.35
C THR A 99 14.90 -13.65 -13.61
N ILE A 100 14.17 -12.52 -13.61
CA ILE A 100 13.34 -12.09 -14.73
C ILE A 100 13.63 -10.62 -15.03
N ALA A 101 13.86 -10.31 -16.31
CA ALA A 101 13.99 -8.93 -16.75
C ALA A 101 12.70 -8.14 -16.45
N LEU A 102 12.82 -7.13 -15.59
CA LEU A 102 11.71 -6.26 -15.18
C LEU A 102 12.05 -4.80 -15.54
N PRO A 103 11.65 -4.33 -16.74
CA PRO A 103 11.89 -2.95 -17.17
C PRO A 103 11.35 -1.90 -16.20
N ARG A 104 12.06 -0.77 -16.07
CA ARG A 104 11.70 0.34 -15.16
C ARG A 104 10.28 0.88 -15.37
N ARG A 105 9.79 0.87 -16.61
CA ARG A 105 8.40 1.27 -16.95
C ARG A 105 7.34 0.40 -16.27
N PHE A 106 7.70 -0.78 -15.79
CA PHE A 106 6.81 -1.69 -15.05
C PHE A 106 7.15 -1.74 -13.57
N SER A 107 8.44 -1.76 -13.19
CA SER A 107 8.82 -1.80 -11.77
C SER A 107 8.49 -0.52 -11.02
N LEU A 108 8.69 0.66 -11.62
CA LEU A 108 8.38 1.91 -10.90
C LEU A 108 6.90 2.01 -10.55
N PRO A 109 5.95 1.82 -11.49
CA PRO A 109 4.53 1.83 -11.13
C PRO A 109 4.12 0.73 -10.16
N MET A 110 4.74 -0.45 -10.24
CA MET A 110 4.52 -1.54 -9.30
C MET A 110 4.88 -1.11 -7.87
N GLN A 111 6.06 -0.50 -7.69
CA GLN A 111 6.47 0.00 -6.37
C GLN A 111 5.56 1.12 -5.88
N GLU A 112 5.14 2.04 -6.76
CA GLU A 112 4.18 3.10 -6.41
C GLU A 112 2.86 2.52 -5.86
N ILE A 113 2.34 1.46 -6.48
CA ILE A 113 1.14 0.75 -5.99
C ILE A 113 1.34 0.25 -4.56
N TRP A 114 2.50 -0.34 -4.24
CA TRP A 114 2.83 -0.80 -2.89
C TRP A 114 2.98 0.35 -1.90
N LEU A 115 3.69 1.42 -2.27
CA LEU A 115 3.96 2.54 -1.37
C LEU A 115 2.68 3.35 -1.06
N LEU A 116 1.71 3.36 -1.97
CA LEU A 116 0.40 3.96 -1.71
C LEU A 116 -0.42 3.21 -0.67
N GLN A 117 -0.14 1.91 -0.44
CA GLN A 117 -0.90 1.09 0.51
C GLN A 117 -0.92 1.64 1.93
N SER A 118 0.15 2.32 2.36
CA SER A 118 0.23 2.94 3.68
C SER A 118 -0.49 4.29 3.79
N ARG A 119 -0.86 4.88 2.65
CA ARG A 119 -1.55 6.17 2.60
C ARG A 119 -3.06 6.01 2.80
N PHE A 120 -3.63 4.86 2.47
CA PHE A 120 -5.06 4.60 2.61
C PHE A 120 -5.56 4.58 4.05
N GLY A 121 -4.70 4.43 5.06
CA GLY A 121 -5.11 4.56 6.48
C GLY A 121 -5.24 6.00 6.99
N SER A 122 -4.84 7.00 6.20
CA SER A 122 -4.85 8.40 6.64
C SER A 122 -6.19 9.07 6.35
N ARG A 123 -6.76 9.76 7.34
CA ARG A 123 -7.95 10.64 7.20
C ARG A 123 -7.63 12.14 7.26
N GLN A 124 -6.35 12.51 7.17
CA GLN A 124 -5.96 13.92 7.14
C GLN A 124 -6.27 14.55 5.78
N ARG A 125 -7.04 15.65 5.76
CA ARG A 125 -7.47 16.37 4.55
C ARG A 125 -6.40 16.47 3.46
N LYS A 126 -5.26 17.13 3.76
CA LYS A 126 -4.17 17.32 2.78
C LYS A 126 -3.64 16.00 2.20
N ARG A 127 -3.61 14.93 3.01
CA ARG A 127 -3.13 13.61 2.57
C ARG A 127 -4.19 12.89 1.73
N VAL A 128 -5.47 13.04 2.05
CA VAL A 128 -6.57 12.46 1.29
C VAL A 128 -6.58 13.01 -0.13
N PHE A 129 -6.65 14.35 -0.28
CA PHE A 129 -6.62 15.00 -1.59
C PHE A 129 -5.38 14.63 -2.41
N ARG A 130 -4.19 14.63 -1.79
CA ARG A 130 -2.95 14.23 -2.48
C ARG A 130 -2.97 12.76 -2.95
N THR A 131 -3.65 11.88 -2.23
CA THR A 131 -3.74 10.47 -2.60
C THR A 131 -4.75 10.29 -3.74
N LEU A 132 -5.90 10.97 -3.69
CA LEU A 132 -6.90 10.95 -4.78
C LEU A 132 -6.31 11.43 -6.11
N THR A 133 -5.47 12.46 -6.10
CA THR A 133 -4.87 13.00 -7.33
C THR A 133 -3.67 12.22 -7.85
N HIS A 134 -3.26 11.15 -7.16
CA HIS A 134 -2.09 10.37 -7.57
C HIS A 134 -2.38 9.59 -8.87
N PRO A 135 -1.49 9.59 -9.89
CA PRO A 135 -1.73 8.90 -11.16
C PRO A 135 -2.02 7.40 -11.02
N ARG A 136 -1.50 6.77 -9.96
CA ARG A 136 -1.69 5.35 -9.63
C ARG A 136 -2.77 5.08 -8.60
N PHE A 137 -3.57 6.08 -8.22
CA PHE A 137 -4.61 5.91 -7.22
C PHE A 137 -5.54 4.75 -7.55
N ARG A 138 -6.06 4.68 -8.79
CA ARG A 138 -6.99 3.62 -9.19
C ARG A 138 -6.40 2.23 -8.99
N ALA A 139 -5.21 1.99 -9.56
CA ALA A 139 -4.51 0.72 -9.40
C ALA A 139 -4.22 0.40 -7.92
N ALA A 140 -3.80 1.39 -7.12
CA ALA A 140 -3.53 1.17 -5.71
C ALA A 140 -4.79 0.92 -4.87
N PHE A 141 -5.92 1.52 -5.25
CA PHE A 141 -7.22 1.27 -4.62
C PHE A 141 -7.76 -0.11 -4.98
N ASP A 142 -7.69 -0.52 -6.25
CA ASP A 142 -8.04 -1.89 -6.66
C ASP A 142 -7.18 -2.92 -5.92
N PHE A 143 -5.90 -2.61 -5.73
CA PHE A 143 -4.99 -3.43 -4.92
C PHE A 143 -5.41 -3.50 -3.45
N LEU A 144 -5.86 -2.38 -2.86
CA LEU A 144 -6.40 -2.34 -1.49
C LEU A 144 -7.65 -3.22 -1.36
N VAL A 145 -8.56 -3.17 -2.35
CA VAL A 145 -9.76 -4.01 -2.38
C VAL A 145 -9.37 -5.49 -2.39
N LEU A 146 -8.41 -5.90 -3.21
CA LEU A 146 -7.91 -7.27 -3.23
C LEU A 146 -7.31 -7.70 -1.89
N ARG A 147 -6.66 -6.79 -1.16
CA ARG A 147 -6.12 -7.09 0.18
C ARG A 147 -7.20 -7.47 1.18
N GLN A 148 -8.47 -7.13 0.93
CA GLN A 148 -9.59 -7.57 1.75
C GLN A 148 -9.76 -9.11 1.74
N ALA A 149 -9.40 -9.78 0.64
CA ALA A 149 -9.41 -11.25 0.56
C ALA A 149 -8.39 -11.92 1.49
N ALA A 150 -7.35 -11.18 1.89
CA ALA A 150 -6.35 -11.63 2.86
C ALA A 150 -6.68 -11.23 4.30
N SER A 151 -7.28 -10.05 4.51
CA SER A 151 -7.61 -9.50 5.83
C SER A 151 -8.83 -8.58 5.78
N SER A 152 -9.76 -8.76 6.72
CA SER A 152 -10.95 -7.90 6.87
C SER A 152 -10.64 -6.50 7.40
N GLU A 153 -9.42 -6.26 7.91
CA GLU A 153 -9.00 -4.98 8.51
C GLU A 153 -9.12 -3.79 7.55
N HIS A 154 -9.10 -4.03 6.24
CA HIS A 154 -9.18 -2.98 5.22
C HIS A 154 -10.60 -2.52 4.89
N ALA A 155 -11.64 -3.14 5.47
CA ALA A 155 -13.04 -2.85 5.12
C ALA A 155 -13.42 -1.38 5.33
N ALA A 156 -13.03 -0.79 6.46
CA ALA A 156 -13.31 0.62 6.77
C ALA A 156 -12.56 1.58 5.85
N ASP A 157 -11.30 1.27 5.52
CA ASP A 157 -10.54 2.04 4.53
C ASP A 157 -11.21 1.98 3.16
N ILE A 158 -11.57 0.79 2.69
CA ILE A 158 -12.21 0.60 1.39
C ILE A 158 -13.53 1.36 1.31
N ALA A 159 -14.36 1.30 2.35
CA ALA A 159 -15.63 2.02 2.40
C ALA A 159 -15.41 3.54 2.29
N PHE A 160 -14.53 4.09 3.10
CA PHE A 160 -14.18 5.52 3.07
C PHE A 160 -13.69 5.96 1.69
N TRP A 161 -12.73 5.24 1.10
CA TRP A 161 -12.16 5.63 -0.19
C TRP A 161 -13.13 5.42 -1.35
N ARG A 162 -14.07 4.49 -1.25
CA ARG A 162 -15.15 4.32 -2.23
C ARG A 162 -16.09 5.53 -2.23
N GLU A 163 -16.43 6.03 -1.05
CA GLU A 163 -17.26 7.24 -0.89
C GLU A 163 -16.51 8.50 -1.34
N ALA A 164 -15.25 8.66 -0.90
CA ALA A 164 -14.43 9.83 -1.25
C ALA A 164 -14.19 10.00 -2.76
N GLN A 165 -14.30 8.92 -3.55
CA GLN A 165 -14.23 8.97 -5.02
C GLN A 165 -15.50 9.53 -5.68
N GLN A 166 -16.64 9.51 -4.98
CA GLN A 166 -17.94 9.93 -5.50
C GLN A 166 -18.28 11.37 -5.11
N GLN A 167 -17.71 11.85 -4.02
CA GLN A 167 -17.96 13.19 -3.47
C GLN A 167 -17.29 14.29 -4.29
N SER A 168 -17.97 15.44 -4.40
CA SER A 168 -17.33 16.66 -4.90
C SER A 168 -16.25 17.17 -3.93
N GLY A 169 -15.31 17.99 -4.40
CA GLY A 169 -14.20 18.47 -3.57
C GLY A 169 -14.65 19.18 -2.28
N ARG A 170 -15.76 19.93 -2.32
CA ARG A 170 -16.33 20.62 -1.15
C ARG A 170 -17.04 19.66 -0.19
N GLU A 171 -17.77 18.67 -0.72
CA GLU A 171 -18.41 17.64 0.09
C GLU A 171 -17.39 16.82 0.87
N LEU A 172 -16.31 16.40 0.20
CA LEU A 172 -15.22 15.66 0.83
C LEU A 172 -14.49 16.49 1.88
N GLU A 173 -14.28 17.78 1.65
CA GLU A 173 -13.71 18.68 2.66
C GLU A 173 -14.58 18.74 3.91
N SER A 174 -15.89 18.90 3.75
CA SER A 174 -16.86 18.95 4.85
C SER A 174 -16.87 17.63 5.63
N ALA A 175 -16.94 16.49 4.94
CA ALA A 175 -16.93 15.17 5.56
C ALA A 175 -15.66 14.91 6.40
N LEU A 176 -14.50 15.34 5.89
CA LEU A 176 -13.22 15.19 6.59
C LEU A 176 -13.09 16.10 7.82
N ASP A 177 -13.71 17.28 7.80
CA ASP A 177 -13.76 18.17 8.96
C ASP A 177 -14.65 17.62 10.06
N SER A 178 -15.83 17.08 9.71
CA SER A 178 -16.72 16.41 10.67
C SER A 178 -16.03 15.24 11.36
N LEU A 179 -15.34 14.38 10.61
CA LEU A 179 -14.55 13.27 11.17
C LEU A 179 -13.44 13.74 12.12
N HIS A 180 -12.81 14.88 11.84
CA HIS A 180 -11.81 15.47 12.75
C HIS A 180 -12.46 16.03 14.02
N ALA A 181 -13.63 16.65 13.90
CA ALA A 181 -14.35 17.20 15.06
C ALA A 181 -14.83 16.09 16.00
N GLU A 182 -15.36 15.00 15.47
CA GLU A 182 -15.82 13.84 16.23
C GLU A 182 -14.67 13.12 16.97
N GLY A 183 -13.52 12.94 16.31
CA GLY A 183 -12.33 12.36 16.95
C GLY A 183 -11.74 13.26 18.07
N VAL A 184 -11.90 14.58 17.97
CA VAL A 184 -11.49 15.52 19.03
C VAL A 184 -12.46 15.50 20.21
N THR A 185 -13.75 15.16 20.00
CA THR A 185 -14.71 15.02 21.10
C THR A 185 -14.53 13.74 21.91
N GLU A 186 -14.04 12.63 21.32
CA GLU A 186 -13.74 11.40 22.07
C GLU A 186 -12.41 11.47 22.84
N GLU A 187 -11.38 12.17 22.34
CA GLU A 187 -10.10 12.37 23.06
C GLU A 187 -10.06 13.63 23.96
N GLY A 188 -11.18 14.33 24.08
CA GLY A 188 -11.30 15.67 24.66
C GLY A 188 -11.48 15.75 26.18
N ALA A 189 -10.65 15.07 26.99
CA ALA A 189 -10.59 15.28 28.44
C ALA A 189 -9.15 15.38 28.99
N ALA A 190 -8.28 16.16 28.35
CA ALA A 190 -7.08 16.66 29.02
C ALA A 190 -6.64 18.04 28.47
N PRO A 191 -6.53 19.08 29.32
CA PRO A 191 -6.22 20.42 28.84
C PRO A 191 -4.74 20.52 28.40
N ARG A 192 -4.52 20.79 27.12
CA ARG A 192 -3.19 21.09 26.56
C ARG A 192 -2.63 22.35 27.22
N ARG A 193 -1.66 22.16 28.13
CA ARG A 193 -0.84 23.23 28.72
C ARG A 193 -0.25 24.12 27.63
N ARG A 194 -0.65 25.39 27.63
CA ARG A 194 -0.08 26.49 26.84
C ARG A 194 1.46 26.44 26.92
N ARG A 195 2.10 26.10 25.81
CA ARG A 195 3.56 26.16 25.66
C ARG A 195 3.98 27.63 25.73
N ARG A 196 4.54 28.02 26.88
CA ARG A 196 5.01 29.37 27.19
C ARG A 196 6.02 29.81 26.12
N ARG A 197 5.63 30.83 25.35
CA ARG A 197 6.44 31.48 24.32
C ARG A 197 7.70 32.05 24.99
N ARG A 198 8.84 31.38 24.82
CA ARG A 198 10.14 31.87 25.31
C ARG A 198 10.55 33.03 24.38
N ARG A 199 10.28 34.26 24.81
CA ARG A 199 10.95 35.46 24.31
C ARG A 199 12.43 35.30 24.65
N SER A 200 13.28 35.17 23.65
CA SER A 200 14.71 35.40 23.76
C SER A 200 15.00 36.66 22.98
N SER A 201 15.33 37.70 23.72
CA SER A 201 15.66 39.05 23.29
C SER A 201 16.87 39.08 22.36
N SER A 202 16.74 39.89 21.32
CA SER A 202 17.83 40.57 20.62
C SER A 202 18.73 41.28 21.64
N ALA A 203 20.04 41.03 21.58
CA ALA A 203 21.06 41.95 22.04
C ALA A 203 22.10 42.06 20.92
N ALA A 204 22.30 43.29 20.47
CA ALA A 204 23.25 43.70 19.47
C ALA A 204 24.51 44.28 20.13
N ALA A 205 25.64 44.14 19.43
CA ALA A 205 26.80 45.04 19.33
C ALA A 205 27.75 45.30 20.52
N GLY A 206 29.06 45.40 20.17
CA GLY A 206 30.23 45.81 20.97
C GLY A 206 31.05 44.61 21.41
N GLU A 207 32.27 44.35 20.96
CA GLU A 207 33.38 45.20 20.44
C GLU A 207 34.30 44.31 19.60
#